data_AF-A0A182W6Y1-F1
#
_entry.id   AF-A0A182W6Y1-F1
#
_cell.length_a   1.000
_cell.length_b   1.000
_cell.length_c   1.000
_cell.angle_alpha   90.00
_cell.angle_beta   90.00
_cell.angle_gamma   90.00
#
_symmetry.space_group_name_H-M   'P 1'
#
loop_
_entity.id
_entity.type
_entity.pdbx_description
1 polymer ?
#
loop_
_entity_poly.entity_id
_entity_poly.type
_entity_poly.pdbx_seq_one_letter_code
_entity_poly.pdbx_strand_id
1 'polypeptide(L)'
;MKFLVFSAVLCTLVVASTAQSFKSPAILQMQGALGNMLSVVRDMSIANKALMINSEDQEMLATAFTALEELYNLFPTFGSANSSTLPLATRTKLNNAFSNLQNAVAGWESAMDQRNPDNLATTFKAIENAFLSFAGVVFTL
;
A
#
# COMPACT_ATOMS: atom_id res chain seq x y z
N MET A 1 6.51 14.85 -27.83
CA MET A 1 5.37 15.69 -27.36
C MET A 1 4.41 14.95 -26.42
N LYS A 2 4.88 14.02 -25.57
CA LYS A 2 4.03 13.27 -24.61
C LYS A 2 4.20 13.70 -23.15
N PHE A 3 5.32 14.35 -22.81
CA PHE A 3 5.59 14.82 -21.45
C PHE A 3 4.86 16.12 -21.08
N LEU A 4 4.61 17.00 -22.05
CA LEU A 4 3.89 18.27 -21.80
C LEU A 4 2.41 18.05 -21.47
N VAL A 5 1.80 16.98 -21.99
CA VAL A 5 0.38 16.66 -21.73
C VAL A 5 0.19 16.14 -20.30
N PHE A 6 1.14 15.39 -19.75
CA PHE A 6 1.09 14.92 -18.36
C PHE A 6 1.23 16.06 -17.35
N SER A 7 2.10 17.04 -17.63
CA SER A 7 2.29 18.20 -16.76
C SER A 7 1.06 19.12 -16.73
N ALA A 8 0.36 19.27 -17.87
CA ALA A 8 -0.85 20.07 -17.94
C ALA A 8 -2.01 19.46 -17.15
N VAL A 9 -2.16 18.13 -17.15
CA VAL A 9 -3.20 17.42 -16.36
C VAL A 9 -2.95 17.57 -14.86
N LEU A 10 -1.69 17.48 -14.43
CA LEU A 10 -1.29 17.71 -13.04
C LEU A 10 -1.57 19.15 -12.58
N CYS A 11 -1.31 20.16 -13.41
CA CYS A 11 -1.56 21.55 -13.05
C CYS A 11 -3.05 21.91 -12.97
N THR A 12 -3.91 21.32 -13.82
CA THR A 12 -5.37 21.57 -13.74
C THR A 12 -6.06 20.85 -12.58
N LEU A 13 -5.48 19.75 -12.09
CA LEU A 13 -5.96 19.04 -10.89
C LEU A 13 -5.72 19.85 -9.60
N VAL A 14 -4.68 20.69 -9.56
CA VAL A 14 -4.34 21.54 -8.42
C VAL A 14 -5.29 22.75 -8.28
N VAL A 15 -5.87 23.24 -9.38
CA VAL A 15 -6.73 24.44 -9.33
C VAL A 15 -8.16 24.10 -8.88
N ALA A 16 -8.65 22.88 -9.14
CA ALA A 16 -9.95 22.41 -8.65
C ALA A 16 -9.96 22.10 -7.14
N SER A 17 -8.79 22.02 -6.48
CA SER A 17 -8.70 21.73 -5.04
C SER A 17 -8.89 22.97 -4.15
N THR A 18 -9.09 24.16 -4.71
CA THR A 18 -9.32 25.38 -3.93
C THR A 18 -10.74 25.49 -3.34
N ALA A 19 -11.64 24.55 -3.68
CA ALA A 19 -12.96 24.42 -3.06
C ALA A 19 -13.01 23.43 -1.89
N GLN A 20 -11.90 22.79 -1.51
CA GLN A 20 -11.89 21.81 -0.41
C GLN A 20 -11.96 22.49 0.95
N SER A 21 -13.19 22.56 1.48
CA SER A 21 -13.48 22.36 2.89
C SER A 21 -12.39 21.55 3.58
N PHE A 22 -11.79 22.11 4.63
CA PHE A 22 -10.78 21.50 5.50
C PHE A 22 -10.84 19.96 5.50
N LYS A 23 -9.92 19.29 4.80
CA LYS A 23 -9.79 17.82 4.87
C LYS A 23 -9.59 17.44 6.33
N SER A 24 -10.36 16.46 6.81
CA SER A 24 -10.24 15.95 8.18
C SER A 24 -8.77 15.55 8.46
N PRO A 25 -8.22 15.89 9.63
CA PRO A 25 -6.88 15.43 10.04
C PRO A 25 -6.69 13.92 9.88
N ALA A 26 -7.75 13.13 10.09
CA ALA A 26 -7.72 11.68 9.91
C ALA A 26 -7.48 11.26 8.44
N ILE A 27 -8.06 12.00 7.49
CA ILE A 27 -7.85 11.75 6.05
C ILE A 27 -6.41 12.06 5.65
N LEU A 28 -5.87 13.17 6.16
CA LEU A 28 -4.47 13.54 5.91
C LEU A 28 -3.50 12.51 6.49
N GLN A 29 -3.78 11.98 7.70
CA GLN A 29 -2.98 10.90 8.28
C GLN A 29 -3.03 9.63 7.43
N MET A 30 -4.22 9.22 6.95
CA MET A 30 -4.35 8.06 6.07
C MET A 30 -3.61 8.25 4.73
N GLN A 31 -3.68 9.45 4.14
CA GLN A 31 -2.97 9.77 2.89
C GLN A 31 -1.45 9.83 3.09
N GLY A 32 -0.98 10.35 4.23
CA GLY A 32 0.43 10.34 4.60
C GLY A 32 0.96 8.92 4.84
N ALA A 33 0.22 8.10 5.60
CA ALA A 33 0.56 6.70 5.83
C ALA A 33 0.60 5.90 4.52
N LEU A 34 -0.31 6.16 3.58
CA LEU A 34 -0.27 5.55 2.25
C LEU A 34 1.04 5.86 1.50
N GLY A 35 1.55 7.10 1.61
CA GLY A 35 2.83 7.49 1.06
C GLY A 35 3.99 6.69 1.63
N ASN A 36 3.99 6.46 2.94
CA ASN A 36 4.99 5.61 3.61
C ASN A 36 4.86 4.14 3.17
N MET A 37 3.63 3.61 3.08
CA MET A 37 3.38 2.25 2.60
C MET A 37 3.91 2.03 1.18
N LEU A 38 3.86 3.04 0.30
CA LEU A 38 4.43 2.93 -1.05
C LEU A 38 5.95 2.70 -1.01
N SER A 39 6.66 3.34 -0.07
CA SER A 39 8.10 3.08 0.13
C SER A 39 8.31 1.65 0.60
N VAL A 40 7.57 1.21 1.61
CA VAL A 40 7.68 -0.14 2.17
C VAL A 40 7.38 -1.22 1.13
N VAL A 41 6.30 -1.08 0.35
CA VAL A 41 5.95 -2.03 -0.73
C VAL A 41 7.02 -2.08 -1.82
N ARG A 42 7.71 -0.97 -2.10
CA ARG A 42 8.87 -0.97 -3.01
C ARG A 42 10.01 -1.79 -2.43
N ASP A 43 10.33 -1.61 -1.15
CA ASP A 43 11.43 -2.34 -0.49
C ASP A 43 11.13 -3.83 -0.39
N MET A 44 9.88 -4.20 -0.07
CA MET A 44 9.40 -5.58 -0.17
C MET A 44 9.54 -6.15 -1.59
N SER A 45 9.29 -5.35 -2.64
CA SER A 45 9.45 -5.78 -4.04
C SER A 45 10.91 -6.08 -4.40
N ILE A 46 11.83 -5.27 -3.90
CA ILE A 46 13.27 -5.46 -4.10
C ILE A 46 13.70 -6.77 -3.43
N ALA A 47 13.35 -6.95 -2.15
CA ALA A 47 13.66 -8.15 -1.41
C ALA A 47 13.02 -9.39 -2.05
N ASN A 48 11.74 -9.33 -2.44
CA ASN A 48 11.04 -10.43 -3.11
C ASN A 48 11.75 -10.86 -4.40
N LYS A 49 12.18 -9.91 -5.24
CA LYS A 49 12.90 -10.23 -6.48
C LYS A 49 14.23 -10.94 -6.21
N ALA A 50 14.94 -10.54 -5.17
CA ALA A 50 16.18 -11.21 -4.78
C ALA A 50 15.90 -12.63 -4.24
N LEU A 51 14.87 -12.79 -3.40
CA LEU A 51 14.45 -14.08 -2.86
C LEU A 51 13.91 -15.05 -3.92
N MET A 52 13.34 -14.54 -5.01
CA MET A 52 12.96 -15.36 -6.16
C MET A 52 14.18 -15.93 -6.90
N ILE A 53 15.33 -15.26 -6.84
CA ILE A 53 16.59 -15.73 -7.44
C ILE A 53 17.32 -16.66 -6.47
N ASN A 54 17.38 -16.27 -5.19
CA ASN A 54 17.99 -17.03 -4.11
C ASN A 54 17.11 -16.97 -2.86
N SER A 55 16.28 -17.98 -2.65
CA SER A 55 15.33 -18.05 -1.55
C SER A 55 15.97 -18.24 -0.17
N GLU A 56 17.29 -18.47 -0.12
CA GLU A 56 18.05 -18.64 1.11
C GLU A 56 18.91 -17.42 1.46
N ASP A 57 18.80 -16.33 0.70
CA ASP A 57 19.51 -15.08 0.96
C ASP A 57 19.05 -14.48 2.30
N GLN A 58 19.88 -14.63 3.33
CA GLN A 58 19.56 -14.18 4.69
C GLN A 58 19.49 -12.66 4.82
N GLU A 59 20.26 -11.91 4.04
CA GLU A 59 20.23 -10.45 4.05
C GLU A 59 18.89 -9.96 3.48
N MET A 60 18.44 -10.58 2.39
CA MET A 60 17.17 -10.25 1.76
C MET A 60 15.96 -10.73 2.58
N LEU A 61 16.07 -11.87 3.27
CA LEU A 61 15.06 -12.31 4.24
C LEU A 61 14.94 -11.31 5.39
N ALA A 62 16.05 -10.87 5.98
CA ALA A 62 16.04 -9.86 7.04
C ALA A 62 15.40 -8.55 6.55
N THR A 63 15.79 -8.09 5.36
CA THR A 63 15.20 -6.89 4.73
C THR A 63 13.70 -7.04 4.52
N ALA A 64 13.23 -8.19 4.05
CA ALA A 64 11.82 -8.46 3.86
C ALA A 64 11.02 -8.45 5.16
N PHE A 65 11.56 -9.03 6.24
CA PHE A 65 10.93 -9.00 7.56
C PHE A 65 10.90 -7.60 8.18
N THR A 66 11.96 -6.81 8.03
CA THR A 66 11.95 -5.40 8.45
C THR A 66 10.88 -4.62 7.70
N ALA A 67 10.76 -4.79 6.38
CA ALA A 67 9.72 -4.14 5.60
C ALA A 67 8.31 -4.60 6.01
N LEU A 68 8.10 -5.88 6.34
CA LEU A 68 6.83 -6.36 6.90
C LEU A 68 6.50 -5.66 8.22
N GLU A 69 7.46 -5.56 9.13
CA GLU A 69 7.27 -4.89 10.42
C GLU A 69 6.88 -3.42 10.23
N GLU A 70 7.59 -2.70 9.35
CA GLU A 70 7.25 -1.32 8.99
C GLU A 70 5.83 -1.22 8.40
N LEU A 71 5.44 -2.16 7.54
CA LEU A 71 4.10 -2.20 6.98
C LEU A 71 3.03 -2.40 8.08
N TYR A 72 3.26 -3.34 8.99
CA TYR A 72 2.36 -3.63 10.11
C TYR A 72 2.22 -2.42 11.06
N ASN A 73 3.28 -1.65 11.25
CA ASN A 73 3.25 -0.43 12.05
C ASN A 73 2.37 0.68 11.43
N LEU A 74 2.13 0.65 10.12
CA LEU A 74 1.26 1.61 9.41
C LEU A 74 -0.22 1.19 9.44
N PHE A 75 -0.52 -0.10 9.66
CA PHE A 75 -1.89 -0.63 9.63
C PHE A 75 -2.87 0.05 10.60
N PRO A 76 -2.50 0.36 11.86
CA PRO A 76 -3.40 1.03 12.79
C PRO A 76 -3.94 2.37 12.29
N THR A 77 -3.21 3.09 11.42
CA THR A 77 -3.66 4.37 10.85
C THR A 77 -4.95 4.26 10.04
N PHE A 78 -5.27 3.07 9.53
CA PHE A 78 -6.48 2.80 8.75
C PHE A 78 -7.60 2.16 9.58
N GLY A 79 -7.36 1.96 10.88
CA GLY A 79 -8.32 1.45 11.83
C GLY A 79 -9.47 2.41 12.14
N SER A 80 -10.37 1.99 13.03
CA SER A 80 -11.59 2.73 13.40
C SER A 80 -11.31 4.13 13.96
N ALA A 81 -10.15 4.34 14.60
CA ALA A 81 -9.75 5.64 15.15
C ALA A 81 -9.78 6.76 14.08
N ASN A 82 -9.37 6.44 12.85
CA ASN A 82 -9.31 7.41 11.75
C ASN A 82 -10.44 7.23 10.73
N SER A 83 -10.99 6.03 10.57
CA SER A 83 -12.03 5.74 9.58
C SER A 83 -13.47 5.95 10.08
N SER A 84 -13.69 6.09 11.39
CA SER A 84 -15.03 6.21 11.99
C SER A 84 -15.81 7.44 11.53
N THR A 85 -15.10 8.53 11.19
CA THR A 85 -15.67 9.81 10.71
C THR A 85 -16.06 9.79 9.23
N LEU A 86 -15.69 8.73 8.50
CA LEU A 86 -16.03 8.58 7.08
C LEU A 86 -17.50 8.16 6.91
N PRO A 87 -18.14 8.56 5.80
CA PRO A 87 -19.45 8.03 5.42
C PRO A 87 -19.44 6.50 5.38
N LEU A 88 -20.54 5.86 5.79
CA LEU A 88 -20.62 4.39 5.90
C LEU A 88 -20.15 3.66 4.64
N ALA A 89 -20.62 4.09 3.47
CA ALA A 89 -20.23 3.48 2.19
C ALA A 89 -18.73 3.58 1.91
N THR A 90 -18.11 4.73 2.23
CA THR A 90 -16.66 4.96 2.09
C THR A 90 -15.88 4.09 3.06
N ARG A 91 -16.32 4.03 4.33
CA ARG A 91 -15.71 3.18 5.37
C ARG A 91 -15.77 1.71 5.00
N THR A 92 -16.89 1.22 4.47
CA THR A 92 -17.02 -0.17 4.00
C THR A 92 -16.04 -0.47 2.87
N LYS A 93 -15.91 0.42 1.88
CA LYS A 93 -14.93 0.26 0.78
C LYS A 93 -13.50 0.23 1.31
N LEU A 94 -13.16 1.15 2.22
CA LEU A 94 -11.85 1.20 2.86
C LEU A 94 -11.54 -0.10 3.60
N ASN A 95 -12.44 -0.56 4.46
CA ASN A 95 -12.25 -1.78 5.25
C ASN A 95 -12.09 -3.02 4.37
N ASN A 96 -12.89 -3.14 3.29
CA ASN A 96 -12.77 -4.26 2.37
C ASN A 96 -11.42 -4.25 1.64
N ALA A 97 -11.01 -3.10 1.11
CA ALA A 97 -9.73 -2.97 0.42
C ALA A 97 -8.55 -3.20 1.37
N PHE A 98 -8.64 -2.71 2.60
CA PHE A 98 -7.64 -2.89 3.64
C PHE A 98 -7.52 -4.37 4.06
N SER A 99 -8.65 -5.04 4.31
CA SER A 99 -8.66 -6.47 4.63
C SER A 99 -8.05 -7.31 3.50
N ASN A 100 -8.34 -6.98 2.23
CA ASN A 100 -7.71 -7.65 1.09
C ASN A 100 -6.19 -7.47 1.07
N LEU A 101 -5.70 -6.27 1.41
CA LEU A 101 -4.26 -6.03 1.53
C LEU A 101 -3.64 -6.85 2.66
N GLN A 102 -4.26 -6.89 3.84
CA GLN A 102 -3.79 -7.69 4.97
C GLN A 102 -3.69 -9.18 4.61
N ASN A 103 -4.71 -9.71 3.92
CA ASN A 103 -4.71 -11.09 3.47
C ASN A 103 -3.60 -11.38 2.44
N ALA A 104 -3.36 -10.45 1.50
CA ALA A 104 -2.28 -10.59 0.53
C ALA A 104 -0.90 -10.58 1.18
N VAL A 105 -0.69 -9.71 2.18
CA VAL A 105 0.54 -9.63 2.96
C VAL A 105 0.79 -10.93 3.72
N ALA A 106 -0.22 -11.46 4.42
CA ALA A 106 -0.11 -12.74 5.12
C ALA A 106 0.19 -13.91 4.16
N GLY A 107 -0.38 -13.89 2.95
CA GLY A 107 -0.09 -14.89 1.91
C GLY A 107 1.37 -14.87 1.45
N TRP A 108 1.94 -13.68 1.30
CA TRP A 108 3.36 -13.52 0.93
C TRP A 108 4.30 -13.90 2.08
N GLU A 109 3.97 -13.53 3.31
CA GLU A 109 4.72 -13.95 4.51
C GLU A 109 4.82 -15.48 4.59
N SER A 110 3.70 -16.18 4.38
CA SER A 110 3.71 -17.65 4.31
C SER A 110 4.55 -18.21 3.15
N ALA A 111 4.59 -17.52 2.00
CA ALA A 111 5.44 -17.93 0.88
C ALA A 111 6.93 -17.73 1.18
N MET A 112 7.30 -16.70 1.93
CA MET A 112 8.66 -16.49 2.42
C MET A 112 9.08 -17.60 3.39
N ASP A 113 8.21 -17.98 4.32
CA ASP A 113 8.48 -19.08 5.26
C ASP A 113 8.71 -20.42 4.54
N GLN A 114 7.95 -20.67 3.47
CA GLN A 114 8.09 -21.86 2.63
C GLN A 114 9.33 -21.83 1.73
N ARG A 115 9.96 -20.66 1.55
CA ARG A 115 11.12 -20.44 0.68
C ARG A 115 10.92 -20.96 -0.75
N ASN A 116 9.70 -20.85 -1.27
CA ASN A 116 9.34 -21.31 -2.60
C ASN A 116 9.28 -20.13 -3.60
N PRO A 117 10.19 -20.05 -4.58
CA PRO A 117 10.24 -18.95 -5.56
C PRO A 117 8.95 -18.73 -6.37
N ASP A 118 8.25 -19.80 -6.76
CA ASP A 118 7.01 -19.71 -7.56
C ASP A 118 5.85 -19.12 -6.73
N ASN A 119 5.81 -19.48 -5.44
CA ASN A 119 4.85 -18.93 -4.49
C ASN A 119 5.15 -17.47 -4.20
N LEU A 120 6.44 -17.09 -4.07
CA LEU A 120 6.86 -15.70 -3.85
C LEU A 120 6.40 -14.78 -4.98
N ALA A 121 6.58 -15.19 -6.24
CA ALA A 121 6.12 -14.40 -7.39
C ALA A 121 4.61 -14.16 -7.37
N THR A 122 3.83 -15.22 -7.16
CA THR A 122 2.36 -15.17 -7.22
C THR A 122 1.77 -14.40 -6.05
N THR A 123 2.27 -14.63 -4.84
CA THR A 123 1.77 -13.97 -3.62
C THR A 123 2.20 -12.51 -3.55
N PHE A 124 3.41 -12.15 -3.99
CA PHE A 124 3.81 -10.75 -4.07
C PHE A 124 2.98 -9.98 -5.11
N LYS A 125 2.62 -10.62 -6.23
CA LYS A 125 1.71 -10.00 -7.20
C LYS A 125 0.35 -9.68 -6.59
N ALA A 126 -0.13 -10.51 -5.67
CA ALA A 126 -1.36 -10.24 -4.93
C ALA A 126 -1.22 -8.99 -4.03
N ILE A 127 -0.07 -8.79 -3.38
CA ILE A 127 0.23 -7.56 -2.63
C ILE A 127 0.14 -6.33 -3.54
N GLU A 128 0.81 -6.33 -4.68
CA GLU A 128 0.80 -5.18 -5.60
C GLU A 128 -0.62 -4.79 -6.00
N ASN A 129 -1.44 -5.77 -6.38
CA ASN A 129 -2.82 -5.53 -6.80
C ASN A 129 -3.69 -5.02 -5.64
N ALA A 130 -3.56 -5.63 -4.46
CA ALA A 130 -4.31 -5.22 -3.28
C ALA A 130 -3.91 -3.81 -2.81
N PHE A 131 -2.61 -3.50 -2.85
CA PHE A 131 -2.08 -2.18 -2.53
C PHE A 131 -2.62 -1.12 -3.49
N LEU A 132 -2.61 -1.37 -4.81
CA LEU A 132 -3.17 -0.42 -5.78
C LEU A 132 -4.66 -0.18 -5.57
N SER A 133 -5.43 -1.24 -5.30
CA SER A 133 -6.86 -1.13 -4.98
C SER A 133 -7.10 -0.30 -3.71
N PHE A 134 -6.30 -0.55 -2.68
CA PHE A 134 -6.37 0.16 -1.41
C PHE A 134 -5.96 1.64 -1.56
N ALA A 135 -4.86 1.91 -2.25
CA ALA A 135 -4.38 3.24 -2.57
C ALA A 135 -5.43 4.06 -3.32
N GLY A 136 -6.13 3.44 -4.28
CA GLY A 136 -7.23 4.08 -5.00
C GLY A 136 -8.35 4.55 -4.07
N VAL A 137 -8.73 3.73 -3.08
CA VAL A 137 -9.75 4.13 -2.09
C VAL A 137 -9.26 5.29 -1.22
N VAL A 138 -8.05 5.18 -0.66
CA VAL A 138 -7.49 6.20 0.25
C VAL A 138 -7.23 7.55 -0.46
N PHE A 139 -6.83 7.53 -1.73
CA PHE A 139 -6.64 8.74 -2.52
C PHE A 139 -7.95 9.49 -2.79
N THR A 140 -9.07 8.76 -2.88
CA THR A 140 -10.40 9.34 -3.09
C THR A 140 -11.09 9.89 -1.83
N LEU A 141 -10.44 9.77 -0.66
CA LEU A 141 -10.87 10.40 0.60
C LEU A 141 -10.60 11.91 0.61
#